data_AF-B0W7M3-F1
#
_entry.id   AF-B0W7M3-F1
#
_cell.length_a   1.000
_cell.length_b   1.000
_cell.length_c   1.000
_cell.angle_alpha   90.00
_cell.angle_beta   90.00
_cell.angle_gamma   90.00
#
_symmetry.space_group_name_H-M   'P 1'
#
loop_
_entity.id
_entity.type
_entity.pdbx_description
1 polymer ?
#
loop_
_entity_poly.entity_id
_entity_poly.type
_entity_poly.pdbx_seq_one_letter_code
_entity_poly.pdbx_strand_id
1 'polypeptide(L)'
;MKLLQVLFLALVQLLGSSRGDDTRVWGPGLELADRLPLNARYFFVESRDGAGRIVPQQYRVLFKGHSRIGSCRVKIEQIDRVDGSSIIRYKLMETCWNVEIHVLLGERHLGQSPYRFEGKLYTENCYCPQAPLEDWMEQIGCPSEDVQINSDLIPFRAVNFSSLRPRIIQQYDKPGSVSLCNYVVKDNQIYRTCYGRYTGFKMYMDAILLSLARKTLLPDMELFVNLGDWPLVTKGGHRRTTGPYPIFSWCGSEDTFDIVMPTYDLVEASLEAMSRVSLDMLSVQRKGVPWEEKVPKAFWRGRDACRERLDLVGLSQQHPDLVNASLTNFFFFRDEEKKYGPKVAHISFFDFFDYKYQVNVDGTVAAYRFPYLLGGSSVVFKQASKYYEHFYSKLEQGREYLPLKRDLSDLIENIQRARQQDDEMITVRDNAKAFVDQHLLPRSILCYSGLLFKEYSRNIVSPVQILPGMEQASQPGTSSYCECDSVEGNNHDEL
;
A
#
# COMPACT_ATOMS: atom_id res chain seq x y z
N MET A 1 60.83 7.40 35.54
CA MET A 1 61.06 7.04 34.12
C MET A 1 59.99 6.08 33.58
N LYS A 2 58.69 6.35 33.83
CA LYS A 2 57.53 5.59 33.32
C LYS A 2 56.29 6.50 33.15
N LEU A 3 56.48 7.77 32.77
CA LEU A 3 55.38 8.69 32.48
C LEU A 3 55.50 9.37 31.10
N LEU A 4 56.59 9.17 30.37
CA LEU A 4 56.81 9.80 29.05
C LEU A 4 56.50 8.90 27.84
N GLN A 5 56.25 7.60 28.03
CA GLN A 5 55.94 6.67 26.92
C GLN A 5 54.44 6.47 26.65
N VAL A 6 53.56 6.90 27.56
CA VAL A 6 52.10 6.77 27.37
C VAL A 6 51.51 7.96 26.57
N LEU A 7 52.21 9.10 26.54
CA LEU A 7 51.77 10.29 25.81
C LEU A 7 52.05 10.25 24.30
N PHE A 8 52.86 9.30 23.81
CA PHE A 8 53.14 9.17 22.37
C PHE A 8 52.18 8.21 21.65
N LEU A 9 51.49 7.31 22.37
CA LEU A 9 50.40 6.50 21.78
C LEU A 9 49.05 7.21 21.77
N ALA A 10 48.86 8.24 22.62
CA ALA A 10 47.62 9.02 22.64
C ALA A 10 47.56 10.10 21.53
N LEU A 11 48.70 10.48 20.93
CA LEU A 11 48.73 11.47 19.84
C LEU A 11 48.69 10.87 18.43
N VAL A 12 48.87 9.56 18.28
CA VAL A 12 48.72 8.87 16.97
C VAL A 12 47.28 8.40 16.73
N GLN A 13 46.41 8.44 17.75
CA GLN A 13 44.95 8.24 17.57
C GLN A 13 44.19 9.52 17.18
N LEU A 14 44.88 10.66 17.04
CA LEU A 14 44.29 11.94 16.60
C LEU A 14 44.57 12.29 15.13
N LEU A 15 45.23 11.40 14.38
CA LEU A 15 45.45 11.54 12.94
C LEU A 15 45.17 10.20 12.24
N GLY A 16 43.95 9.70 12.44
CA GLY A 16 43.50 8.44 11.88
C GLY A 16 42.02 8.15 12.12
N SER A 17 41.17 9.18 12.29
CA SER A 17 39.74 9.00 12.06
C SER A 17 39.53 9.18 10.57
N SER A 18 39.41 8.06 9.84
CA SER A 18 38.65 8.08 8.61
C SER A 18 37.30 8.70 8.96
N ARG A 19 37.00 9.88 8.42
CA ARG A 19 35.64 10.42 8.36
C ARG A 19 34.81 9.41 7.58
N GLY A 20 34.29 8.41 8.27
CA GLY A 20 33.37 7.43 7.72
C GLY A 20 32.11 8.17 7.32
N ASP A 21 31.83 8.18 6.02
CA ASP A 21 30.55 8.61 5.47
C ASP A 21 29.42 7.87 6.19
N ASP A 22 28.59 8.62 6.89
CA ASP A 22 27.36 8.13 7.51
C ASP A 22 26.27 8.05 6.43
N THR A 23 26.42 7.08 5.51
CA THR A 23 25.42 6.77 4.48
C THR A 23 24.75 5.43 4.77
N ARG A 24 23.43 5.48 4.95
CA ARG A 24 22.59 4.30 5.16
C ARG A 24 21.92 3.89 3.85
N VAL A 25 21.98 2.60 3.54
CA VAL A 25 21.32 1.97 2.37
C VAL A 25 20.56 0.75 2.86
N TRP A 26 19.24 0.70 2.68
CA TRP A 26 18.40 -0.38 3.22
C TRP A 26 17.10 -0.54 2.44
N GLY A 27 16.46 -1.70 2.56
CA GLY A 27 15.12 -1.94 2.03
C GLY A 27 14.99 -3.22 1.19
N PRO A 28 13.74 -3.64 0.90
CA PRO A 28 13.45 -4.97 0.39
C PRO A 28 13.99 -5.21 -1.02
N GLY A 29 14.21 -4.16 -1.82
CA GLY A 29 14.83 -4.25 -3.13
C GLY A 29 16.31 -4.61 -3.11
N LEU A 30 16.95 -4.67 -1.95
CA LEU A 30 18.32 -5.18 -1.77
C LEU A 30 18.34 -6.36 -0.80
N GLU A 31 17.59 -6.29 0.29
CA GLU A 31 17.60 -7.31 1.34
C GLU A 31 16.82 -8.58 0.97
N LEU A 32 15.81 -8.45 0.11
CA LEU A 32 14.86 -9.51 -0.24
C LEU A 32 14.70 -9.67 -1.76
N ALA A 33 15.66 -9.19 -2.56
CA ALA A 33 15.48 -9.05 -4.01
C ALA A 33 15.18 -10.39 -4.73
N ASP A 34 15.76 -11.48 -4.21
CA ASP A 34 15.65 -12.88 -4.64
C ASP A 34 14.37 -13.56 -4.13
N ARG A 35 13.83 -13.15 -2.97
CA ARG A 35 12.66 -13.77 -2.31
C ARG A 35 11.34 -13.04 -2.54
N LEU A 36 11.42 -11.74 -2.84
CA LEU A 36 10.27 -10.86 -3.02
C LEU A 36 10.27 -10.26 -4.44
N PRO A 37 9.74 -10.98 -5.44
CA PRO A 37 9.44 -10.40 -6.73
C PRO A 37 8.42 -9.27 -6.56
N LEU A 38 8.77 -8.09 -7.06
CA LEU A 38 7.89 -6.94 -7.17
C LEU A 38 8.07 -6.30 -8.53
N ASN A 39 7.02 -5.68 -9.02
CA ASN A 39 7.08 -4.93 -10.27
C ASN A 39 7.99 -3.70 -10.11
N ALA A 40 7.83 -2.97 -9.00
CA ALA A 40 8.77 -1.94 -8.54
C ALA A 40 9.44 -2.40 -7.24
N ARG A 41 10.65 -2.96 -7.36
CA ARG A 41 11.51 -3.19 -6.19
C ARG A 41 12.07 -1.85 -5.73
N TYR A 42 12.28 -1.68 -4.43
CA TYR A 42 12.69 -0.39 -3.89
C TYR A 42 13.61 -0.53 -2.68
N PHE A 43 14.49 0.45 -2.52
CA PHE A 43 15.33 0.63 -1.35
C PHE A 43 15.55 2.12 -1.11
N PHE A 44 15.98 2.46 0.10
CA PHE A 44 16.23 3.82 0.55
C PHE A 44 17.73 4.08 0.63
N VAL A 45 18.11 5.31 0.33
CA VAL A 45 19.47 5.82 0.52
C VAL A 45 19.39 7.13 1.29
N GLU A 46 20.16 7.23 2.35
CA GLU A 46 20.25 8.41 3.21
C GLU A 46 21.73 8.72 3.43
N SER A 47 22.22 9.81 2.86
CA SER A 47 23.59 10.29 3.07
C SER A 47 23.60 11.44 4.05
N ARG A 48 24.47 11.41 5.06
CA ARG A 48 24.60 12.49 6.05
C ARG A 48 25.90 13.29 5.88
N ASP A 49 25.83 14.59 6.15
CA ASP A 49 27.02 15.45 6.22
C ASP A 49 27.79 15.27 7.54
N GLY A 50 28.91 15.97 7.70
CA GLY A 50 29.71 15.95 8.93
C GLY A 50 29.01 16.51 10.18
N ALA A 51 27.80 17.09 10.03
CA ALA A 51 26.94 17.53 11.12
C ALA A 51 25.77 16.54 11.37
N GLY A 52 25.75 15.40 10.67
CA GLY A 52 24.71 14.38 10.81
C GLY A 52 23.40 14.72 10.10
N ARG A 53 23.35 15.76 9.26
CA ARG A 53 22.13 16.14 8.53
C ARG A 53 22.02 15.36 7.22
N ILE A 54 20.83 14.90 6.87
CA ILE A 54 20.59 14.21 5.59
C ILE A 54 20.80 15.21 4.44
N VAL A 55 21.57 14.81 3.43
CA VAL A 55 21.90 15.63 2.27
C VAL A 55 21.37 14.95 1.00
N PRO A 56 20.59 15.66 0.17
CA PRO A 56 20.18 15.18 -1.14
C PRO A 56 21.41 14.89 -2.02
N GLN A 57 21.44 13.73 -2.65
CA GLN A 57 22.50 13.31 -3.57
C GLN A 57 21.91 12.68 -4.81
N GLN A 58 22.68 12.65 -5.90
CA GLN A 58 22.34 11.86 -7.09
C GLN A 58 23.16 10.58 -7.08
N TYR A 59 22.48 9.43 -7.00
CA TYR A 59 23.13 8.14 -6.89
C TYR A 59 23.20 7.45 -8.25
N ARG A 60 24.34 6.84 -8.56
CA ARG A 60 24.49 5.99 -9.74
C ARG A 60 24.23 4.55 -9.32
N VAL A 61 23.21 3.93 -9.91
CA VAL A 61 22.87 2.53 -9.66
C VAL A 61 23.13 1.71 -10.93
N LEU A 62 24.06 0.75 -10.85
CA LEU A 62 24.42 -0.11 -11.97
C LEU A 62 24.05 -1.56 -11.66
N PHE A 63 23.46 -2.22 -12.64
CA PHE A 63 23.16 -3.65 -12.58
C PHE A 63 24.15 -4.40 -13.47
N LYS A 64 24.83 -5.38 -12.88
CA LYS A 64 25.57 -6.41 -13.63
C LYS A 64 24.84 -7.73 -13.44
N GLY A 65 24.83 -8.55 -14.48
CA GLY A 65 24.08 -9.80 -14.51
C GLY A 65 23.70 -10.12 -15.94
N HIS A 66 23.24 -11.34 -16.15
CA HIS A 66 22.82 -11.80 -17.47
C HIS A 66 21.35 -12.24 -17.44
N SER A 67 20.76 -12.26 -18.62
CA SER A 67 19.41 -12.72 -18.90
C SER A 67 19.42 -13.65 -20.11
N ARG A 68 18.28 -14.28 -20.43
CA ARG A 68 18.17 -15.17 -21.60
C ARG A 68 18.53 -14.49 -22.93
N ILE A 69 18.43 -13.17 -23.00
CA ILE A 69 18.67 -12.38 -24.22
C ILE A 69 19.96 -11.54 -24.15
N GLY A 70 20.83 -11.78 -23.18
CA GLY A 70 22.11 -11.08 -23.03
C GLY A 70 22.30 -10.48 -21.64
N SER A 71 22.50 -9.17 -21.54
CA SER A 71 22.61 -8.51 -20.24
C SER A 71 21.24 -8.28 -19.59
N CYS A 72 21.22 -8.20 -18.26
CA CYS A 72 20.03 -7.81 -17.51
C CYS A 72 19.53 -6.43 -17.91
N ARG A 73 18.27 -6.33 -18.35
CA ARG A 73 17.63 -5.03 -18.60
C ARG A 73 16.80 -4.62 -17.39
N VAL A 74 17.12 -3.43 -16.88
CA VAL A 74 16.51 -2.89 -15.68
C VAL A 74 16.13 -1.44 -15.93
N LYS A 75 14.89 -1.09 -15.61
CA LYS A 75 14.45 0.30 -15.54
C LYS A 75 14.67 0.79 -14.11
N ILE A 76 15.36 1.90 -13.91
CA ILE A 76 15.70 2.45 -12.59
C ILE A 76 15.19 3.89 -12.51
N GLU A 77 14.62 4.26 -11.37
CA GLU A 77 14.20 5.62 -11.07
C GLU A 77 14.64 5.99 -9.64
N GLN A 78 15.20 7.19 -9.47
CA GLN A 78 15.43 7.81 -8.17
C GLN A 78 14.29 8.78 -7.87
N ILE A 79 13.74 8.71 -6.66
CA ILE A 79 12.74 9.63 -6.13
C ILE A 79 13.35 10.31 -4.91
N ASP A 80 13.69 11.59 -5.06
CA ASP A 80 14.16 12.42 -3.96
C ASP A 80 13.01 12.70 -2.99
N ARG A 81 13.25 12.64 -1.69
CA ARG A 81 12.28 12.93 -0.62
C ARG A 81 12.54 14.30 0.01
N VAL A 82 11.53 14.83 0.70
CA VAL A 82 11.62 16.14 1.39
C VAL A 82 12.62 16.13 2.53
N ASP A 83 12.76 14.99 3.23
CA ASP A 83 13.75 14.79 4.31
C ASP A 83 15.21 14.71 3.80
N GLY A 84 15.42 14.79 2.48
CA GLY A 84 16.73 14.71 1.84
C GLY A 84 17.19 13.30 1.50
N SER A 85 16.48 12.26 1.95
CA SER A 85 16.75 10.88 1.54
C SER A 85 16.23 10.61 0.12
N SER A 86 16.54 9.44 -0.42
CA SER A 86 16.07 9.01 -1.74
C SER A 86 15.48 7.60 -1.70
N ILE A 87 14.39 7.40 -2.44
CA ILE A 87 13.89 6.07 -2.79
C ILE A 87 14.48 5.73 -4.15
N ILE A 88 15.30 4.69 -4.22
CA ILE A 88 15.65 4.07 -5.49
C ILE A 88 14.66 2.96 -5.74
N ARG A 89 14.00 3.00 -6.89
CA ARG A 89 13.14 1.92 -7.35
C ARG A 89 13.58 1.39 -8.70
N TYR A 90 13.40 0.09 -8.91
CA TYR A 90 13.78 -0.56 -10.15
C TYR A 90 12.84 -1.69 -10.54
N LYS A 91 12.74 -1.91 -11.85
CA LYS A 91 11.94 -2.95 -12.48
C LYS A 91 12.80 -3.80 -13.39
N LEU A 92 12.80 -5.11 -13.16
CA LEU A 92 13.42 -6.09 -14.05
C LEU A 92 12.49 -6.32 -15.25
N MET A 93 13.05 -6.28 -16.46
CA MET A 93 12.28 -6.55 -17.69
C MET A 93 12.14 -8.05 -17.96
N GLU A 94 13.08 -8.85 -17.46
CA GLU A 94 13.07 -10.31 -17.51
C GLU A 94 13.78 -10.90 -16.29
N THR A 95 13.72 -12.22 -16.11
CA THR A 95 14.51 -12.93 -15.10
C THR A 95 16.00 -12.68 -15.34
N CYS A 96 16.72 -12.51 -14.24
CA CYS A 96 18.12 -12.15 -14.22
C CYS A 96 18.92 -13.10 -13.34
N TRP A 97 20.15 -13.42 -13.73
CA TRP A 97 21.03 -14.38 -13.06
C TRP A 97 22.35 -13.72 -12.65
N ASN A 98 22.91 -14.18 -11.52
CA ASN A 98 24.20 -13.71 -10.99
C ASN A 98 24.25 -12.18 -10.92
N VAL A 99 23.25 -11.59 -10.28
CA VAL A 99 23.04 -10.15 -10.28
C VAL A 99 23.94 -9.48 -9.25
N GLU A 100 24.60 -8.40 -9.66
CA GLU A 100 25.24 -7.45 -8.76
C GLU A 100 24.57 -6.08 -8.89
N ILE A 101 24.16 -5.51 -7.76
CA ILE A 101 23.61 -4.16 -7.67
C ILE A 101 24.67 -3.25 -7.06
N HIS A 102 25.18 -2.33 -7.87
CA HIS A 102 26.19 -1.36 -7.51
C HIS A 102 25.49 -0.04 -7.18
N VAL A 103 25.56 0.43 -5.94
CA VAL A 103 24.97 1.68 -5.46
C VAL A 103 26.12 2.63 -5.14
N LEU A 104 26.23 3.69 -5.93
CA LEU A 104 27.43 4.53 -5.98
C LEU A 104 27.11 6.01 -5.76
N LEU A 105 28.01 6.70 -5.06
CA LEU A 105 28.14 8.16 -5.10
C LEU A 105 29.44 8.51 -5.83
N GLY A 106 29.32 8.99 -7.07
CA GLY A 106 30.44 9.05 -8.00
C GLY A 106 30.96 7.64 -8.32
N GLU A 107 32.22 7.36 -7.99
CA GLU A 107 32.84 6.03 -8.15
C GLU A 107 32.89 5.22 -6.84
N ARG A 108 32.40 5.78 -5.73
CA ARG A 108 32.46 5.15 -4.41
C ARG A 108 31.22 4.32 -4.13
N HIS A 109 31.42 3.11 -3.64
CA HIS A 109 30.35 2.23 -3.16
C HIS A 109 29.74 2.71 -1.84
N LEU A 110 28.42 2.61 -1.74
CA LEU A 110 27.62 2.96 -0.57
C LEU A 110 27.08 1.70 0.11
N GLY A 111 26.92 1.75 1.44
CA GLY A 111 26.42 0.63 2.22
C GLY A 111 27.24 -0.64 2.03
N GLN A 112 26.57 -1.76 1.73
CA GLN A 112 27.22 -3.05 1.45
C GLN A 112 27.48 -3.27 -0.04
N SER A 113 27.39 -2.22 -0.86
CA SER A 113 27.57 -2.34 -2.29
C SER A 113 28.99 -2.84 -2.66
N PRO A 114 29.14 -3.74 -3.66
CA PRO A 114 28.07 -4.34 -4.47
C PRO A 114 27.25 -5.39 -3.71
N TYR A 115 25.92 -5.31 -3.87
CA TYR A 115 24.98 -6.31 -3.37
C TYR A 115 24.93 -7.46 -4.38
N ARG A 116 25.21 -8.69 -3.96
CA ARG A 116 25.41 -9.86 -4.85
C ARG A 116 24.31 -10.90 -4.65
N PHE A 117 23.75 -11.38 -5.74
CA PHE A 117 22.73 -12.43 -5.78
C PHE A 117 23.17 -13.52 -6.76
N GLU A 118 23.62 -14.66 -6.23
CA GLU A 118 24.12 -15.79 -7.02
C GLU A 118 23.00 -16.60 -7.70
N GLY A 119 21.74 -16.39 -7.28
CA GLY A 119 20.57 -17.05 -7.83
C GLY A 119 19.86 -16.26 -8.93
N LYS A 120 18.59 -16.63 -9.16
CA LYS A 120 17.68 -15.95 -10.08
C LYS A 120 16.93 -14.83 -9.37
N LEU A 121 16.86 -13.66 -10.02
CA LEU A 121 15.92 -12.60 -9.66
C LEU A 121 14.74 -12.64 -10.62
N TYR A 122 13.60 -13.16 -10.15
CA TYR A 122 12.39 -13.28 -10.94
C TYR A 122 11.68 -11.93 -11.15
N THR A 123 10.94 -11.79 -12.25
CA THR A 123 10.02 -10.67 -12.43
C THR A 123 8.71 -10.92 -11.66
N GLU A 124 7.93 -9.86 -11.41
CA GLU A 124 6.58 -9.97 -10.84
C GLU A 124 5.67 -10.95 -11.61
N ASN A 125 5.89 -11.10 -12.91
CA ASN A 125 5.06 -11.93 -13.77
C ASN A 125 5.45 -13.41 -13.72
N CYS A 126 6.59 -13.77 -13.15
CA CYS A 126 7.01 -15.16 -13.11
C CYS A 126 6.14 -15.99 -12.17
N TYR A 127 5.57 -17.07 -12.69
CA TYR A 127 4.87 -18.07 -11.87
C TYR A 127 5.89 -19.07 -11.34
N CYS A 128 6.50 -18.75 -10.20
CA CYS A 128 7.50 -19.58 -9.54
C CYS A 128 7.22 -19.65 -8.03
N PRO A 129 6.12 -20.28 -7.60
CA PRO A 129 5.82 -20.42 -6.17
C PRO A 129 6.92 -21.24 -5.48
N GLN A 130 7.64 -20.63 -4.53
CA GLN A 130 8.83 -21.24 -3.92
C GLN A 130 8.52 -22.01 -2.63
N ALA A 131 7.49 -21.59 -1.90
CA ALA A 131 7.16 -22.14 -0.57
C ALA A 131 5.66 -22.00 -0.27
N PRO A 132 5.13 -22.74 0.71
CA PRO A 132 3.83 -22.46 1.33
C PRO A 132 3.71 -21.01 1.80
N LEU A 133 2.47 -20.49 1.84
CA LEU A 133 2.19 -19.08 2.19
C LEU A 133 2.83 -18.65 3.51
N GLU A 134 2.76 -19.49 4.54
CA GLU A 134 3.30 -19.19 5.87
C GLU A 134 4.83 -19.05 5.84
N ASP A 135 5.53 -20.00 5.22
CA ASP A 135 6.99 -19.99 5.09
C ASP A 135 7.46 -18.82 4.21
N TRP A 136 6.77 -18.56 3.10
CA TRP A 136 7.10 -17.44 2.22
C TRP A 136 6.96 -16.10 2.97
N MET A 137 5.88 -15.93 3.74
CA MET A 137 5.66 -14.74 4.56
C MET A 137 6.77 -14.53 5.61
N GLU A 138 7.21 -15.61 6.27
CA GLU A 138 8.34 -15.55 7.22
C GLU A 138 9.64 -15.13 6.52
N GLN A 139 9.94 -15.73 5.36
CA GLN A 139 11.15 -15.43 4.57
C GLN A 139 11.23 -13.96 4.12
N ILE A 140 10.08 -13.32 3.85
CA ILE A 140 10.00 -11.90 3.51
C ILE A 140 9.67 -11.01 4.73
N GLY A 141 9.73 -11.56 5.95
CA GLY A 141 9.55 -10.84 7.21
C GLY A 141 8.20 -10.14 7.35
N CYS A 142 7.11 -10.76 6.92
CA CYS A 142 5.77 -10.25 7.18
C CYS A 142 5.43 -10.35 8.69
N PRO A 143 4.55 -9.47 9.21
CA PRO A 143 4.03 -9.63 10.56
C PRO A 143 3.24 -10.92 10.69
N SER A 144 3.31 -11.55 11.87
CA SER A 144 2.56 -12.77 12.19
C SER A 144 1.12 -12.50 12.60
N GLU A 145 0.79 -11.26 12.99
CA GLU A 145 -0.52 -10.84 13.45
C GLU A 145 -0.84 -9.41 12.99
N ASP A 146 -2.13 -9.11 12.87
CA ASP A 146 -2.62 -7.78 12.53
C ASP A 146 -3.91 -7.48 13.28
N VAL A 147 -3.97 -6.34 13.95
CA VAL A 147 -5.11 -5.95 14.80
C VAL A 147 -6.42 -5.83 14.02
N GLN A 148 -6.39 -5.39 12.76
CA GLN A 148 -7.59 -5.26 11.93
C GLN A 148 -8.09 -6.63 11.49
N ILE A 149 -7.17 -7.49 11.00
CA ILE A 149 -7.50 -8.86 10.58
C ILE A 149 -8.09 -9.64 11.76
N ASN A 150 -7.42 -9.58 12.91
CA ASN A 150 -7.87 -10.26 14.13
C ASN A 150 -9.27 -9.81 14.53
N SER A 151 -9.54 -8.50 14.49
CA SER A 151 -10.86 -7.93 14.79
C SER A 151 -11.93 -8.41 13.81
N ASP A 152 -11.66 -8.32 12.50
CA ASP A 152 -12.62 -8.65 11.45
C ASP A 152 -12.96 -10.15 11.41
N LEU A 153 -12.03 -11.03 11.81
CA LEU A 153 -12.23 -12.48 11.83
C LEU A 153 -12.89 -13.02 13.11
N ILE A 154 -13.03 -12.21 14.17
CA ILE A 154 -13.71 -12.63 15.42
C ILE A 154 -15.09 -13.27 15.16
N PRO A 155 -15.97 -12.71 14.30
CA PRO A 155 -17.30 -13.28 14.06
C PRO A 155 -17.29 -14.58 13.23
N PHE A 156 -16.16 -14.95 12.62
CA PHE A 156 -16.06 -15.97 11.58
C PHE A 156 -15.12 -17.12 11.96
N ARG A 157 -15.19 -17.63 13.20
CA ARG A 157 -14.30 -18.70 13.71
C ARG A 157 -14.54 -20.09 13.07
N ALA A 158 -15.72 -20.30 12.48
CA ALA A 158 -16.06 -21.54 11.79
C ALA A 158 -16.99 -21.23 10.61
N VAL A 159 -16.45 -21.27 9.40
CA VAL A 159 -17.14 -20.94 8.15
C VAL A 159 -17.46 -22.24 7.40
N ASN A 160 -18.75 -22.55 7.29
CA ASN A 160 -19.25 -23.72 6.56
C ASN A 160 -20.00 -23.30 5.29
N PHE A 161 -19.30 -23.26 4.16
CA PHE A 161 -19.86 -22.82 2.88
C PHE A 161 -20.91 -23.75 2.31
N SER A 162 -20.92 -25.03 2.67
CA SER A 162 -22.01 -25.94 2.30
C SER A 162 -23.38 -25.41 2.76
N SER A 163 -23.42 -24.69 3.89
CA SER A 163 -24.64 -24.07 4.42
C SER A 163 -24.78 -22.57 4.09
N LEU A 164 -23.67 -21.83 4.08
CA LEU A 164 -23.69 -20.37 3.95
C LEU A 164 -23.84 -19.93 2.50
N ARG A 165 -23.19 -20.61 1.55
CA ARG A 165 -23.11 -20.19 0.15
C ARG A 165 -24.49 -19.93 -0.49
N PRO A 166 -25.49 -20.83 -0.41
CA PRO A 166 -26.80 -20.57 -1.00
C PRO A 166 -27.50 -19.35 -0.38
N ARG A 167 -27.28 -19.11 0.92
CA ARG A 167 -27.90 -17.99 1.64
C ARG A 167 -27.23 -16.65 1.29
N ILE A 168 -25.91 -16.64 1.13
CA ILE A 168 -25.16 -15.46 0.67
C ILE A 168 -25.63 -15.07 -0.73
N ILE A 169 -25.68 -16.03 -1.66
CA ILE A 169 -26.16 -15.81 -3.03
C ILE A 169 -27.60 -15.29 -3.01
N GLN A 170 -28.51 -15.96 -2.29
CA GLN A 170 -29.91 -15.52 -2.18
C GLN A 170 -30.03 -14.08 -1.64
N GLN A 171 -29.17 -13.69 -0.71
CA GLN A 171 -29.21 -12.36 -0.09
C GLN A 171 -28.66 -11.26 -1.00
N TYR A 172 -27.59 -11.54 -1.75
CA TYR A 172 -26.74 -10.53 -2.40
C TYR A 172 -26.62 -10.64 -3.91
N ASP A 173 -27.13 -11.70 -4.55
CA ASP A 173 -27.35 -11.71 -5.99
C ASP A 173 -28.56 -10.82 -6.32
N LYS A 174 -28.33 -9.51 -6.26
CA LYS A 174 -29.31 -8.46 -6.55
C LYS A 174 -28.81 -7.62 -7.71
N PRO A 175 -29.09 -8.04 -8.97
CA PRO A 175 -28.65 -7.33 -10.16
C PRO A 175 -29.02 -5.84 -10.12
N GLY A 176 -28.02 -4.97 -10.25
CA GLY A 176 -28.19 -3.52 -10.22
C GLY A 176 -28.02 -2.87 -8.84
N SER A 177 -27.90 -3.64 -7.76
CA SER A 177 -27.66 -3.12 -6.40
C SER A 177 -26.35 -3.62 -5.80
N VAL A 178 -26.00 -4.88 -6.02
CA VAL A 178 -24.80 -5.50 -5.46
C VAL A 178 -24.02 -6.20 -6.58
N SER A 179 -22.70 -6.13 -6.49
CA SER A 179 -21.78 -6.89 -7.31
C SER A 179 -20.90 -7.73 -6.40
N LEU A 180 -20.95 -9.04 -6.56
CA LEU A 180 -20.34 -10.00 -5.64
C LEU A 180 -19.66 -11.11 -6.43
N CYS A 181 -18.52 -11.61 -5.97
CA CYS A 181 -17.93 -12.82 -6.55
C CYS A 181 -17.66 -13.86 -5.46
N ASN A 182 -17.99 -15.11 -5.76
CA ASN A 182 -17.56 -16.26 -5.00
C ASN A 182 -16.28 -16.79 -5.65
N TYR A 183 -15.16 -16.71 -4.92
CA TYR A 183 -13.86 -17.22 -5.33
C TYR A 183 -13.57 -18.56 -4.65
N VAL A 184 -12.89 -19.44 -5.36
CA VAL A 184 -12.28 -20.66 -4.85
C VAL A 184 -10.81 -20.66 -5.28
N VAL A 185 -9.91 -20.71 -4.29
CA VAL A 185 -8.51 -21.07 -4.50
C VAL A 185 -8.38 -22.54 -4.20
N LYS A 186 -7.95 -23.33 -5.18
CA LYS A 186 -7.78 -24.78 -5.06
C LYS A 186 -6.52 -25.20 -5.80
N ASP A 187 -5.61 -25.88 -5.12
CA ASP A 187 -4.33 -26.34 -5.67
C ASP A 187 -3.55 -25.19 -6.35
N ASN A 188 -3.50 -24.04 -5.64
CA ASN A 188 -2.90 -22.77 -6.08
C ASN A 188 -3.49 -22.19 -7.39
N GLN A 189 -4.65 -22.66 -7.83
CA GLN A 189 -5.40 -22.13 -8.97
C GLN A 189 -6.65 -21.39 -8.51
N ILE A 190 -6.99 -20.31 -9.20
CA ILE A 190 -8.07 -19.40 -8.81
C ILE A 190 -9.26 -19.60 -9.74
N TYR A 191 -10.43 -19.82 -9.15
CA TYR A 191 -11.71 -19.97 -9.81
C TYR A 191 -12.73 -19.00 -9.21
N ARG A 192 -13.72 -18.56 -10.00
CA ARG A 192 -14.75 -17.64 -9.51
C ARG A 192 -16.08 -17.78 -10.22
N THR A 193 -17.15 -17.38 -9.54
CA THR A 193 -18.45 -17.07 -10.15
C THR A 193 -18.91 -15.73 -9.60
N CYS A 194 -19.32 -14.82 -10.48
CA CYS A 194 -19.74 -13.48 -10.09
C CYS A 194 -21.24 -13.27 -10.32
N TYR A 195 -21.84 -12.53 -9.40
CA TYR A 195 -23.25 -12.23 -9.26
C TYR A 195 -23.46 -10.72 -9.35
N GLY A 196 -24.57 -10.29 -9.94
CA GLY A 196 -24.88 -8.88 -10.20
C GLY A 196 -24.54 -8.39 -11.61
N ARG A 197 -24.88 -7.12 -11.89
CA ARG A 197 -24.83 -6.54 -13.24
C ARG A 197 -23.44 -6.04 -13.65
N TYR A 198 -22.65 -5.55 -12.70
CA TYR A 198 -21.38 -4.88 -12.97
C TYR A 198 -20.24 -5.53 -12.18
N THR A 199 -19.62 -6.56 -12.75
CA THR A 199 -18.60 -7.38 -12.07
C THR A 199 -17.18 -7.13 -12.59
N GLY A 200 -16.94 -6.00 -13.26
CA GLY A 200 -15.64 -5.66 -13.86
C GLY A 200 -14.52 -5.53 -12.83
N PHE A 201 -14.84 -5.01 -11.63
CA PHE A 201 -13.90 -4.81 -10.52
C PHE A 201 -13.29 -6.10 -9.96
N LYS A 202 -13.79 -7.28 -10.38
CA LYS A 202 -13.16 -8.57 -10.08
C LYS A 202 -11.69 -8.62 -10.50
N MET A 203 -11.31 -7.87 -11.55
CA MET A 203 -9.94 -7.80 -12.03
C MET A 203 -8.92 -7.41 -10.95
N TYR A 204 -9.31 -6.63 -9.94
CA TYR A 204 -8.44 -6.23 -8.84
C TYR A 204 -8.20 -7.36 -7.83
N MET A 205 -9.26 -8.10 -7.50
CA MET A 205 -9.15 -9.29 -6.67
C MET A 205 -8.39 -10.41 -7.39
N ASP A 206 -8.63 -10.56 -8.69
CA ASP A 206 -7.87 -11.49 -9.55
C ASP A 206 -6.38 -11.14 -9.51
N ALA A 207 -6.02 -9.85 -9.65
CA ALA A 207 -4.64 -9.40 -9.68
C ALA A 207 -3.86 -9.76 -8.41
N ILE A 208 -4.44 -9.52 -7.22
CA ILE A 208 -3.76 -9.84 -5.95
C ILE A 208 -3.65 -11.35 -5.71
N LEU A 209 -4.71 -12.12 -5.98
CA LEU A 209 -4.68 -13.58 -5.82
C LEU A 209 -3.66 -14.21 -6.79
N LEU A 210 -3.69 -13.82 -8.06
CA LEU A 210 -2.75 -14.31 -9.07
C LEU A 210 -1.30 -13.89 -8.74
N SER A 211 -1.10 -12.67 -8.22
CA SER A 211 0.22 -12.18 -7.80
C SER A 211 0.80 -13.00 -6.65
N LEU A 212 -0.01 -13.34 -5.65
CA LEU A 212 0.43 -14.21 -4.55
C LEU A 212 0.69 -15.63 -5.05
N ALA A 213 -0.23 -16.23 -5.83
CA ALA A 213 -0.07 -17.57 -6.38
C ALA A 213 1.20 -17.74 -7.24
N ARG A 214 1.71 -16.66 -7.83
CA ARG A 214 2.99 -16.65 -8.55
C ARG A 214 4.23 -16.77 -7.65
N LYS A 215 4.11 -16.36 -6.38
CA LYS A 215 5.22 -16.24 -5.41
C LYS A 215 5.21 -17.37 -4.37
N THR A 216 4.02 -17.88 -4.06
CA THR A 216 3.80 -18.82 -2.98
C THR A 216 2.63 -19.76 -3.28
N LEU A 217 2.56 -20.88 -2.56
CA LEU A 217 1.41 -21.78 -2.58
C LEU A 217 0.35 -21.25 -1.60
N LEU A 218 -0.73 -20.70 -2.15
CA LEU A 218 -1.89 -20.26 -1.37
C LEU A 218 -2.62 -21.47 -0.77
N PRO A 219 -3.18 -21.34 0.45
CA PRO A 219 -4.03 -22.37 1.02
C PRO A 219 -5.31 -22.52 0.20
N ASP A 220 -5.86 -23.73 0.20
CA ASP A 220 -7.20 -23.95 -0.33
C ASP A 220 -8.21 -23.13 0.48
N MET A 221 -8.99 -22.29 -0.20
CA MET A 221 -10.00 -21.45 0.44
C MET A 221 -11.14 -21.10 -0.51
N GLU A 222 -12.33 -20.92 0.06
CA GLU A 222 -13.46 -20.30 -0.61
C GLU A 222 -13.75 -18.96 0.06
N LEU A 223 -14.05 -17.91 -0.69
CA LEU A 223 -14.41 -16.61 -0.14
C LEU A 223 -15.44 -15.88 -1.00
N PHE A 224 -16.18 -14.95 -0.38
CA PHE A 224 -17.08 -14.04 -1.07
C PHE A 224 -16.53 -12.61 -1.00
N VAL A 225 -16.41 -11.97 -2.16
CA VAL A 225 -15.81 -10.66 -2.32
C VAL A 225 -16.84 -9.69 -2.88
N ASN A 226 -17.14 -8.65 -2.11
CA ASN A 226 -17.90 -7.49 -2.55
C ASN A 226 -17.06 -6.65 -3.51
N LEU A 227 -17.60 -6.38 -4.69
CA LEU A 227 -16.94 -5.57 -5.70
C LEU A 227 -17.38 -4.09 -5.69
N GLY A 228 -18.41 -3.76 -4.91
CA GLY A 228 -18.90 -2.39 -4.78
C GLY A 228 -18.20 -1.60 -3.67
N ASP A 229 -18.45 -0.29 -3.61
CA ASP A 229 -17.83 0.60 -2.63
C ASP A 229 -18.39 0.37 -1.20
N TRP A 230 -19.71 0.13 -1.06
CA TRP A 230 -20.39 0.06 0.23
C TRP A 230 -20.20 -1.31 0.89
N PRO A 231 -19.85 -1.37 2.18
CA PRO A 231 -19.87 -2.62 2.94
C PRO A 231 -21.31 -3.17 3.05
N LEU A 232 -21.45 -4.50 3.09
CA LEU A 232 -22.72 -5.18 2.90
C LEU A 232 -23.34 -5.75 4.19
N VAL A 233 -22.52 -6.20 5.13
CA VAL A 233 -22.95 -7.09 6.22
C VAL A 233 -23.31 -6.27 7.46
N THR A 234 -24.48 -5.64 7.45
CA THR A 234 -24.95 -4.74 8.53
C THR A 234 -25.08 -5.42 9.89
N LYS A 235 -24.55 -4.77 10.94
CA LYS A 235 -24.76 -5.13 12.36
C LYS A 235 -26.21 -4.86 12.78
N GLY A 236 -26.72 -5.66 13.73
CA GLY A 236 -28.02 -5.42 14.37
C GLY A 236 -29.28 -5.68 13.51
N GLY A 237 -29.14 -6.28 12.32
CA GLY A 237 -30.26 -6.57 11.43
C GLY A 237 -31.31 -7.57 11.97
N HIS A 238 -32.43 -7.69 11.25
CA HIS A 238 -33.63 -8.47 11.62
C HIS A 238 -33.42 -9.99 11.82
N ARG A 239 -32.25 -10.54 11.47
CA ARG A 239 -31.94 -11.98 11.58
C ARG A 239 -30.89 -12.22 12.66
N ARG A 240 -31.30 -12.18 13.92
CA ARG A 240 -30.46 -12.57 15.08
C ARG A 240 -30.02 -14.04 15.07
N THR A 241 -30.62 -14.89 14.23
CA THR A 241 -30.51 -16.36 14.31
C THR A 241 -29.46 -17.00 13.40
N THR A 242 -28.90 -16.31 12.40
CA THR A 242 -28.03 -16.95 11.38
C THR A 242 -26.56 -16.51 11.40
N GLY A 243 -26.15 -15.63 12.32
CA GLY A 243 -24.81 -15.03 12.31
C GLY A 243 -24.54 -14.13 11.09
N PRO A 244 -23.43 -13.37 11.07
CA PRO A 244 -23.04 -12.57 9.92
C PRO A 244 -22.48 -13.44 8.79
N TYR A 245 -22.48 -12.91 7.55
CA TYR A 245 -21.85 -13.56 6.40
C TYR A 245 -20.39 -13.10 6.24
N PRO A 246 -19.43 -14.01 5.98
CA PRO A 246 -18.03 -13.63 5.77
C PRO A 246 -17.84 -13.05 4.37
N ILE A 247 -18.01 -11.74 4.23
CA ILE A 247 -17.84 -11.02 2.97
C ILE A 247 -16.64 -10.09 3.08
N PHE A 248 -15.73 -10.20 2.11
CA PHE A 248 -14.58 -9.34 1.96
C PHE A 248 -14.98 -8.05 1.24
N SER A 249 -14.58 -6.89 1.76
CA SER A 249 -14.89 -5.58 1.18
C SER A 249 -13.67 -4.66 1.18
N TRP A 250 -13.62 -3.76 0.19
CA TRP A 250 -12.56 -2.74 0.08
C TRP A 250 -12.60 -1.68 1.19
N CYS A 251 -13.77 -1.50 1.81
CA CYS A 251 -13.99 -0.57 2.91
C CYS A 251 -14.91 -1.22 3.95
N GLY A 252 -14.59 -1.04 5.23
CA GLY A 252 -15.44 -1.43 6.35
C GLY A 252 -16.19 -0.24 6.93
N SER A 253 -17.14 -0.53 7.82
CA SER A 253 -17.81 0.47 8.63
C SER A 253 -18.05 -0.03 10.05
N GLU A 254 -18.09 0.89 11.02
CA GLU A 254 -18.49 0.60 12.41
C GLU A 254 -19.85 -0.13 12.47
N ASP A 255 -20.71 0.06 11.47
CA ASP A 255 -22.04 -0.53 11.35
C ASP A 255 -22.05 -1.90 10.65
N THR A 256 -20.91 -2.47 10.25
CA THR A 256 -20.84 -3.69 9.42
C THR A 256 -19.82 -4.71 9.91
N PHE A 257 -20.00 -5.98 9.52
CA PHE A 257 -19.11 -7.11 9.81
C PHE A 257 -18.20 -7.50 8.64
N ASP A 258 -18.16 -6.71 7.57
CA ASP A 258 -17.31 -6.98 6.41
C ASP A 258 -15.83 -7.13 6.81
N ILE A 259 -15.17 -8.12 6.20
CA ILE A 259 -13.75 -8.38 6.37
C ILE A 259 -12.98 -7.42 5.46
N VAL A 260 -12.21 -6.49 6.03
CA VAL A 260 -11.59 -5.43 5.24
C VAL A 260 -10.28 -5.90 4.64
N MET A 261 -10.12 -5.66 3.35
CA MET A 261 -8.88 -5.93 2.60
C MET A 261 -8.28 -4.62 2.05
N PRO A 262 -7.01 -4.61 1.61
CA PRO A 262 -6.44 -3.46 0.93
C PRO A 262 -7.31 -3.05 -0.26
N THR A 263 -7.50 -1.75 -0.44
CA THR A 263 -8.38 -1.21 -1.49
C THR A 263 -7.86 -1.60 -2.87
N TYR A 264 -8.76 -1.69 -3.85
CA TYR A 264 -8.37 -1.98 -5.24
C TYR A 264 -7.32 -0.99 -5.77
N ASP A 265 -7.38 0.27 -5.32
CA ASP A 265 -6.46 1.34 -5.70
C ASP A 265 -5.04 1.08 -5.16
N LEU A 266 -4.91 0.70 -3.88
CA LEU A 266 -3.62 0.35 -3.28
C LEU A 266 -3.04 -0.96 -3.84
N VAL A 267 -3.90 -1.94 -4.13
CA VAL A 267 -3.49 -3.18 -4.80
C VAL A 267 -2.95 -2.89 -6.19
N GLU A 268 -3.70 -2.14 -7.01
CA GLU A 268 -3.28 -1.73 -8.35
C GLU A 268 -1.98 -0.92 -8.30
N ALA A 269 -1.89 0.08 -7.41
CA ALA A 269 -0.68 0.88 -7.23
C ALA A 269 0.54 0.05 -6.83
N SER A 270 0.35 -0.99 -6.00
CA SER A 270 1.45 -1.85 -5.56
C SER A 270 1.93 -2.79 -6.66
N LEU A 271 1.01 -3.39 -7.42
CA LEU A 271 1.34 -4.36 -8.46
C LEU A 271 1.78 -3.71 -9.78
N GLU A 272 1.32 -2.49 -10.07
CA GLU A 272 1.52 -1.82 -11.36
C GLU A 272 2.44 -0.59 -11.30
N ALA A 273 3.06 -0.33 -10.14
CA ALA A 273 4.11 0.68 -10.02
C ALA A 273 5.22 0.45 -11.06
N MET A 274 5.70 1.52 -11.69
CA MET A 274 6.66 1.50 -12.81
C MET A 274 6.17 0.71 -14.05
N SER A 275 4.87 0.46 -14.17
CA SER A 275 4.19 -0.12 -15.33
C SER A 275 3.18 0.91 -15.86
N ARG A 276 1.88 0.59 -15.79
CA ARG A 276 0.80 1.50 -16.19
C ARG A 276 0.40 2.51 -15.11
N VAL A 277 0.84 2.33 -13.86
CA VAL A 277 0.56 3.27 -12.76
C VAL A 277 1.78 4.15 -12.49
N SER A 278 1.56 5.47 -12.54
CA SER A 278 2.54 6.51 -12.22
C SER A 278 2.40 7.08 -10.80
N LEU A 279 1.18 7.07 -10.24
CA LEU A 279 0.88 7.47 -8.87
C LEU A 279 0.73 6.23 -7.99
N ASP A 280 1.80 5.92 -7.27
CA ASP A 280 1.90 4.84 -6.30
C ASP A 280 2.51 5.33 -4.97
N MET A 281 2.51 4.47 -3.95
CA MET A 281 2.97 4.78 -2.59
C MET A 281 4.47 5.08 -2.47
N LEU A 282 5.28 4.75 -3.48
CA LEU A 282 6.69 5.19 -3.57
C LEU A 282 6.76 6.57 -4.24
N SER A 283 6.03 6.75 -5.35
CA SER A 283 6.06 7.98 -6.14
C SER A 283 5.50 9.20 -5.41
N VAL A 284 4.45 9.03 -4.60
CA VAL A 284 3.75 10.13 -3.90
C VAL A 284 4.67 10.83 -2.88
N GLN A 285 5.71 10.13 -2.44
CA GLN A 285 6.70 10.62 -1.50
C GLN A 285 7.74 11.55 -2.12
N ARG A 286 7.66 11.80 -3.43
CA ARG A 286 8.52 12.71 -4.17
C ARG A 286 8.56 14.09 -3.50
N LYS A 287 9.75 14.65 -3.43
CA LYS A 287 10.00 16.02 -3.01
C LYS A 287 9.19 16.98 -3.90
N GLY A 288 8.32 17.74 -3.25
CA GLY A 288 7.64 18.88 -3.85
C GLY A 288 8.23 20.20 -3.35
N VAL A 289 7.38 21.22 -3.29
CA VAL A 289 7.71 22.54 -2.71
C VAL A 289 8.20 22.39 -1.26
N PRO A 290 9.33 23.03 -0.87
CA PRO A 290 9.80 23.07 0.52
C PRO A 290 8.74 23.60 1.47
N TRP A 291 8.73 23.13 2.72
CA TRP A 291 7.65 23.43 3.67
C TRP A 291 7.40 24.93 3.87
N GLU A 292 8.48 25.71 3.92
CA GLU A 292 8.52 27.16 4.12
C GLU A 292 7.91 27.92 2.93
N GLU A 293 7.94 27.32 1.74
CA GLU A 293 7.43 27.89 0.49
C GLU A 293 6.00 27.42 0.16
N LYS A 294 5.49 26.39 0.86
CA LYS A 294 4.13 25.89 0.64
C LYS A 294 3.09 26.96 0.96
N VAL A 295 2.01 26.96 0.18
CA VAL A 295 0.85 27.82 0.43
C VAL A 295 0.24 27.44 1.79
N PRO A 296 0.16 28.37 2.76
CA PRO A 296 -0.30 28.08 4.11
C PRO A 296 -1.83 28.05 4.19
N LYS A 297 -2.47 27.22 3.36
CA LYS A 297 -3.92 27.01 3.28
C LYS A 297 -4.23 25.52 3.29
N ALA A 298 -5.44 25.19 3.74
CA ALA A 298 -6.01 23.88 3.51
C ALA A 298 -6.42 23.71 2.05
N PHE A 299 -6.23 22.53 1.49
CA PHE A 299 -6.46 22.24 0.10
C PHE A 299 -7.31 20.99 -0.11
N TRP A 300 -8.20 21.05 -1.10
CA TRP A 300 -8.99 19.91 -1.54
C TRP A 300 -9.50 20.06 -2.97
N ARG A 301 -9.48 18.96 -3.73
CA ARG A 301 -10.22 18.83 -5.00
C ARG A 301 -10.92 17.48 -5.06
N GLY A 302 -12.12 17.44 -5.61
CA GLY A 302 -12.84 16.19 -5.83
C GLY A 302 -14.27 16.38 -6.31
N ARG A 303 -14.97 15.27 -6.49
CA ARG A 303 -16.40 15.24 -6.84
C ARG A 303 -17.30 15.38 -5.61
N ASP A 304 -18.55 15.73 -5.86
CA ASP A 304 -19.66 15.96 -4.94
C ASP A 304 -20.26 14.67 -4.33
N ALA A 305 -19.43 13.76 -3.84
CA ALA A 305 -19.87 12.43 -3.42
C ALA A 305 -20.73 12.39 -2.14
N CYS A 306 -20.68 13.43 -1.31
CA CYS A 306 -21.44 13.56 -0.07
C CYS A 306 -21.68 15.04 0.25
N ARG A 307 -22.60 15.33 1.17
CA ARG A 307 -22.98 16.70 1.56
C ARG A 307 -21.79 17.45 2.16
N GLU A 308 -20.99 16.77 2.98
CA GLU A 308 -19.85 17.35 3.68
C GLU A 308 -18.78 17.91 2.74
N ARG A 309 -18.67 17.39 1.50
CA ARG A 309 -17.81 17.97 0.46
C ARG A 309 -18.36 19.29 -0.10
N LEU A 310 -19.67 19.45 -0.19
CA LEU A 310 -20.27 20.73 -0.56
C LEU A 310 -20.06 21.74 0.56
N ASP A 311 -20.23 21.32 1.82
CA ASP A 311 -19.99 22.17 2.99
C ASP A 311 -18.54 22.63 3.07
N LEU A 312 -17.56 21.76 2.76
CA LEU A 312 -16.15 22.14 2.61
C LEU A 312 -15.94 23.24 1.55
N VAL A 313 -16.62 23.15 0.40
CA VAL A 313 -16.53 24.20 -0.62
C VAL A 313 -17.21 25.49 -0.15
N GLY A 314 -18.33 25.39 0.57
CA GLY A 314 -18.96 26.54 1.23
C GLY A 314 -18.01 27.24 2.20
N LEU A 315 -17.28 26.49 3.03
CA LEU A 315 -16.25 27.02 3.92
C LEU A 315 -15.12 27.68 3.14
N SER A 316 -14.72 27.14 1.99
CA SER A 316 -13.70 27.76 1.11
C SER A 316 -14.16 29.06 0.47
N GLN A 317 -15.44 29.18 0.10
CA GLN A 317 -16.01 30.43 -0.40
C GLN A 317 -16.07 31.51 0.68
N GLN A 318 -16.34 31.14 1.94
CA GLN A 318 -16.42 32.05 3.08
C GLN A 318 -15.03 32.45 3.63
N HIS A 319 -14.06 31.53 3.57
CA HIS A 319 -12.71 31.71 4.10
C HIS A 319 -11.63 31.41 3.04
N PRO A 320 -11.60 32.15 1.91
CA PRO A 320 -10.71 31.87 0.79
C PRO A 320 -9.23 32.10 1.12
N ASP A 321 -8.93 32.82 2.20
CA ASP A 321 -7.59 33.04 2.74
C ASP A 321 -7.06 31.83 3.54
N LEU A 322 -7.94 30.94 4.00
CA LEU A 322 -7.59 29.75 4.79
C LEU A 322 -7.79 28.44 4.04
N VAL A 323 -8.80 28.34 3.18
CA VAL A 323 -9.17 27.10 2.50
C VAL A 323 -9.27 27.32 1.00
N ASN A 324 -8.66 26.43 0.24
CA ASN A 324 -8.79 26.32 -1.20
C ASN A 324 -9.41 24.95 -1.54
N ALA A 325 -10.73 24.88 -1.57
CA ALA A 325 -11.49 23.69 -1.91
C ALA A 325 -12.44 23.95 -3.08
N SER A 326 -12.51 23.03 -4.05
CA SER A 326 -13.42 23.17 -5.19
C SER A 326 -13.84 21.82 -5.75
N LEU A 327 -15.05 21.77 -6.30
CA LEU A 327 -15.60 20.57 -6.94
C LEU A 327 -15.06 20.42 -8.38
N THR A 328 -14.64 19.22 -8.75
CA THR A 328 -14.21 18.91 -10.13
C THR A 328 -15.36 18.46 -11.01
N ASN A 329 -16.43 17.97 -10.40
CA ASN A 329 -17.63 17.54 -11.10
C ASN A 329 -18.84 17.52 -10.16
N PHE A 330 -20.04 17.71 -10.72
CA PHE A 330 -21.33 17.55 -10.04
C PHE A 330 -22.07 16.35 -10.63
N PHE A 331 -22.09 15.24 -9.89
CA PHE A 331 -22.77 14.01 -10.28
C PHE A 331 -24.00 13.73 -9.41
N PHE A 332 -23.87 13.89 -8.09
CA PHE A 332 -24.91 13.57 -7.10
C PHE A 332 -25.77 14.78 -6.72
N PHE A 333 -25.21 16.01 -6.80
CA PHE A 333 -25.85 17.27 -6.43
C PHE A 333 -25.88 18.25 -7.62
N ARG A 334 -26.32 17.76 -8.79
CA ARG A 334 -26.31 18.51 -10.06
C ARG A 334 -26.99 19.88 -9.97
N ASP A 335 -28.10 19.96 -9.23
CA ASP A 335 -28.89 21.17 -9.10
C ASP A 335 -28.25 22.25 -8.21
N GLU A 336 -27.17 21.91 -7.49
CA GLU A 336 -26.48 22.82 -6.56
C GLU A 336 -25.21 23.45 -7.14
N GLU A 337 -24.89 23.22 -8.42
CA GLU A 337 -23.72 23.82 -9.09
C GLU A 337 -23.75 25.36 -9.04
N LYS A 338 -24.93 25.99 -9.10
CA LYS A 338 -25.05 27.45 -8.98
C LYS A 338 -24.54 27.98 -7.64
N LYS A 339 -24.60 27.16 -6.58
CA LYS A 339 -24.22 27.54 -5.22
C LYS A 339 -22.75 27.17 -4.91
N TYR A 340 -22.34 25.95 -5.26
CA TYR A 340 -21.03 25.41 -4.89
C TYR A 340 -20.03 25.36 -6.05
N GLY A 341 -20.43 25.79 -7.25
CA GLY A 341 -19.57 25.89 -8.42
C GLY A 341 -18.78 27.21 -8.47
N PRO A 342 -18.11 27.46 -9.61
CA PRO A 342 -18.05 26.60 -10.80
C PRO A 342 -17.21 25.33 -10.56
N LYS A 343 -17.43 24.30 -11.40
CA LYS A 343 -16.49 23.17 -11.45
C LYS A 343 -15.11 23.61 -11.91
N VAL A 344 -14.06 22.99 -11.36
CA VAL A 344 -12.67 23.22 -11.76
C VAL A 344 -12.07 21.99 -12.43
N ALA A 345 -11.02 22.17 -13.22
CA ALA A 345 -10.30 21.05 -13.81
C ALA A 345 -9.68 20.15 -12.74
N HIS A 346 -9.48 18.88 -13.09
CA HIS A 346 -8.60 18.00 -12.34
C HIS A 346 -7.17 18.57 -12.35
N ILE A 347 -6.47 18.42 -11.24
CA ILE A 347 -5.03 18.74 -11.14
C ILE A 347 -4.25 17.47 -10.83
N SER A 348 -2.95 17.50 -11.09
CA SER A 348 -2.05 16.42 -10.69
C SER A 348 -2.10 16.23 -9.18
N PHE A 349 -2.10 14.97 -8.73
CA PHE A 349 -2.11 14.68 -7.29
C PHE A 349 -0.83 15.17 -6.60
N PHE A 350 0.28 15.27 -7.33
CA PHE A 350 1.54 15.84 -6.79
C PHE A 350 1.39 17.32 -6.44
N ASP A 351 0.57 18.06 -7.20
CA ASP A 351 0.35 19.51 -7.02
C ASP A 351 -0.54 19.81 -5.80
N PHE A 352 -1.22 18.79 -5.24
CA PHE A 352 -1.91 18.95 -3.95
C PHE A 352 -0.92 19.38 -2.88
N PHE A 353 0.31 18.87 -2.93
CA PHE A 353 1.32 19.08 -1.92
C PHE A 353 2.02 20.45 -2.00
N ASP A 354 1.61 21.33 -2.92
CA ASP A 354 2.01 22.75 -2.90
C ASP A 354 1.39 23.50 -1.71
N TYR A 355 0.41 22.88 -1.04
CA TYR A 355 -0.32 23.42 0.11
C TYR A 355 0.08 22.72 1.40
N LYS A 356 0.20 23.45 2.51
CA LYS A 356 0.61 22.90 3.81
C LYS A 356 -0.37 21.86 4.36
N TYR A 357 -1.66 22.03 4.13
CA TYR A 357 -2.70 21.20 4.76
C TYR A 357 -3.63 20.56 3.73
N GLN A 358 -3.83 19.25 3.82
CA GLN A 358 -4.74 18.48 2.97
C GLN A 358 -5.98 18.11 3.76
N VAL A 359 -7.18 18.37 3.23
CA VAL A 359 -8.41 17.94 3.88
C VAL A 359 -8.83 16.59 3.31
N ASN A 360 -8.96 15.55 4.14
CA ASN A 360 -9.48 14.26 3.75
C ASN A 360 -10.93 14.11 4.23
N VAL A 361 -11.86 14.35 3.31
CA VAL A 361 -13.31 14.18 3.48
C VAL A 361 -13.73 12.91 2.75
N ASP A 362 -14.54 12.10 3.41
CA ASP A 362 -15.11 10.89 2.86
C ASP A 362 -15.85 11.16 1.55
N GLY A 363 -15.96 10.13 0.72
CA GLY A 363 -16.82 10.18 -0.45
C GLY A 363 -18.13 9.47 -0.14
N THR A 364 -18.43 8.52 -1.01
CA THR A 364 -19.47 7.53 -0.77
C THR A 364 -19.17 6.64 0.45
N VAL A 365 -17.89 6.32 0.62
CA VAL A 365 -17.29 5.58 1.75
C VAL A 365 -15.96 6.27 2.10
N ALA A 366 -15.08 5.59 2.85
CA ALA A 366 -13.73 6.08 3.13
C ALA A 366 -13.03 6.59 1.86
N ALA A 367 -12.33 7.71 1.96
CA ALA A 367 -11.66 8.30 0.81
C ALA A 367 -10.31 7.61 0.55
N TYR A 368 -10.24 6.78 -0.50
CA TYR A 368 -9.03 6.01 -0.89
C TYR A 368 -7.81 6.86 -1.28
N ARG A 369 -7.95 8.19 -1.33
CA ARG A 369 -6.80 9.11 -1.45
C ARG A 369 -6.02 9.26 -0.15
N PHE A 370 -6.61 8.93 1.00
CA PHE A 370 -6.00 9.14 2.30
C PHE A 370 -4.60 8.53 2.45
N PRO A 371 -4.32 7.27 2.04
CA PRO A 371 -2.95 6.74 2.10
C PRO A 371 -1.95 7.59 1.30
N TYR A 372 -2.33 8.08 0.12
CA TYR A 372 -1.48 8.94 -0.70
C TYR A 372 -1.29 10.33 -0.07
N LEU A 373 -2.30 10.89 0.58
CA LEU A 373 -2.17 12.15 1.31
C LEU A 373 -1.18 12.01 2.48
N LEU A 374 -1.21 10.89 3.21
CA LEU A 374 -0.25 10.58 4.28
C LEU A 374 1.18 10.43 3.74
N GLY A 375 1.35 9.83 2.56
CA GLY A 375 2.67 9.62 1.95
C GLY A 375 3.28 10.88 1.34
N GLY A 376 2.47 11.93 1.13
CA GLY A 376 2.89 13.19 0.56
C GLY A 376 3.73 14.05 1.50
N SER A 377 3.87 15.33 1.14
CA SER A 377 4.70 16.30 1.89
C SER A 377 3.92 17.34 2.70
N SER A 378 2.66 17.05 3.00
CA SER A 378 1.74 17.98 3.67
C SER A 378 1.06 17.31 4.87
N VAL A 379 0.52 18.10 5.80
CA VAL A 379 -0.25 17.57 6.94
C VAL A 379 -1.66 17.23 6.49
N VAL A 380 -2.20 16.11 6.96
CA VAL A 380 -3.57 15.69 6.65
C VAL A 380 -4.50 16.03 7.80
N PHE A 381 -5.54 16.79 7.51
CA PHE A 381 -6.74 16.88 8.34
C PHE A 381 -7.72 15.80 7.91
N LYS A 382 -8.09 14.86 8.78
CA LYS A 382 -9.03 13.78 8.43
C LYS A 382 -10.34 13.91 9.18
N GLN A 383 -11.42 13.95 8.42
CA GLN A 383 -12.79 13.92 8.90
C GLN A 383 -13.06 12.64 9.71
N ALA A 384 -13.70 12.81 10.87
CA ALA A 384 -14.27 11.73 11.65
C ALA A 384 -15.31 10.99 10.80
N SER A 385 -15.12 9.68 10.68
CA SER A 385 -15.96 8.83 9.85
C SER A 385 -16.14 7.47 10.50
N LYS A 386 -17.31 6.89 10.27
CA LYS A 386 -17.60 5.49 10.58
C LYS A 386 -16.99 4.51 9.57
N TYR A 387 -16.49 5.00 8.43
CA TYR A 387 -15.86 4.18 7.39
C TYR A 387 -14.37 4.08 7.63
N TYR A 388 -13.81 2.90 7.38
CA TYR A 388 -12.40 2.65 7.56
C TYR A 388 -11.82 1.75 6.46
N GLU A 389 -10.52 1.91 6.23
CA GLU A 389 -9.71 1.01 5.41
C GLU A 389 -8.85 0.11 6.31
N HIS A 390 -8.24 -0.92 5.73
CA HIS A 390 -7.48 -1.97 6.41
C HIS A 390 -6.35 -1.51 7.36
N PHE A 391 -5.89 -0.26 7.24
CA PHE A 391 -4.78 0.29 8.01
C PHE A 391 -5.21 1.32 9.07
N TYR A 392 -6.47 1.76 9.09
CA TYR A 392 -6.89 2.89 9.94
C TYR A 392 -6.72 2.59 11.43
N SER A 393 -6.90 1.34 11.85
CA SER A 393 -6.72 0.89 13.23
C SER A 393 -5.30 1.04 13.77
N LYS A 394 -4.31 1.26 12.90
CA LYS A 394 -2.90 1.44 13.26
C LYS A 394 -2.49 2.91 13.37
N LEU A 395 -3.36 3.84 12.96
CA LEU A 395 -3.08 5.28 13.02
C LEU A 395 -3.48 5.85 14.38
N GLU A 396 -2.70 6.82 14.85
CA GLU A 396 -2.98 7.57 16.07
C GLU A 396 -3.41 9.00 15.72
N GLN A 397 -4.55 9.43 16.28
CA GLN A 397 -5.04 10.79 16.11
C GLN A 397 -4.07 11.80 16.74
N GLY A 398 -3.77 12.88 16.02
CA GLY A 398 -2.82 13.92 16.44
C GLY A 398 -1.36 13.57 16.16
N ARG A 399 -1.05 12.31 15.84
CA ARG A 399 0.32 11.86 15.57
C ARG A 399 0.63 11.81 14.08
N GLU A 400 -0.11 11.04 13.30
CA GLU A 400 0.05 10.96 11.83
C GLU A 400 -0.90 11.89 11.07
N TYR A 401 -1.99 12.33 11.70
CA TYR A 401 -2.97 13.22 11.09
C TYR A 401 -3.72 14.01 12.16
N LEU A 402 -4.34 15.12 11.76
CA LEU A 402 -5.18 15.93 12.63
C LEU A 402 -6.66 15.57 12.45
N PRO A 403 -7.39 15.19 13.51
CA PRO A 403 -8.81 14.86 13.38
C PRO A 403 -9.67 16.11 13.12
N LEU A 404 -10.73 15.95 12.35
CA LEU A 404 -11.81 16.93 12.18
C LEU A 404 -13.14 16.32 12.59
N LYS A 405 -14.08 17.14 13.06
CA LYS A 405 -15.46 16.72 13.25
C LYS A 405 -16.08 16.29 11.92
N ARG A 406 -17.07 15.41 12.00
CA ARG A 406 -17.79 14.90 10.83
C ARG A 406 -18.45 16.01 10.03
N ASP A 407 -18.99 17.03 10.69
CA ASP A 407 -19.64 18.18 10.05
C ASP A 407 -18.68 19.30 9.63
N LEU A 408 -17.35 19.11 9.81
CA LEU A 408 -16.30 20.08 9.51
C LEU A 408 -16.40 21.41 10.27
N SER A 409 -17.22 21.47 11.34
CA SER A 409 -17.47 22.70 12.10
C SER A 409 -16.23 23.27 12.79
N ASP A 410 -15.19 22.45 12.98
CA ASP A 410 -13.90 22.81 13.59
C ASP A 410 -12.76 23.02 12.58
N LEU A 411 -13.03 22.91 11.27
CA LEU A 411 -11.99 23.03 10.23
C LEU A 411 -11.24 24.36 10.30
N ILE A 412 -11.97 25.48 10.37
CA ILE A 412 -11.38 26.82 10.32
C ILE A 412 -10.49 27.09 11.53
N GLU A 413 -10.98 26.77 12.73
CA GLU A 413 -10.22 26.89 13.98
C GLU A 413 -8.96 26.03 13.95
N ASN A 414 -9.07 24.78 13.49
CA ASN A 414 -7.95 23.85 13.43
C ASN A 414 -6.87 24.31 12.42
N ILE A 415 -7.24 24.90 11.29
CA ILE A 415 -6.27 25.48 10.34
C ILE A 415 -5.55 26.68 10.96
N GLN A 416 -6.29 27.57 11.63
CA GLN A 416 -5.70 28.73 12.29
C GLN A 416 -4.69 28.32 13.36
N ARG A 417 -5.02 27.30 14.15
CA ARG A 417 -4.11 26.71 15.14
C ARG A 417 -2.87 26.09 14.49
N ALA A 418 -3.06 25.29 13.45
CA ALA A 418 -1.95 24.65 12.72
C ALA A 418 -0.96 25.66 12.11
N ARG A 419 -1.42 26.85 11.69
CA ARG A 419 -0.55 27.93 11.19
C ARG A 419 0.33 28.57 12.26
N GLN A 420 -0.01 28.38 13.54
CA GLN A 420 0.76 28.91 14.67
C GLN A 420 1.77 27.89 15.22
N GLN A 421 1.75 26.64 14.73
CA GLN A 421 2.51 25.52 15.28
C GLN A 421 3.28 24.78 14.18
N ASP A 422 4.03 25.51 13.35
CA ASP A 422 4.66 24.98 12.14
C ASP A 422 5.59 23.77 12.41
N ASP A 423 6.37 23.79 13.49
CA ASP A 423 7.27 22.68 13.88
C ASP A 423 6.51 21.41 14.27
N GLU A 424 5.37 21.57 14.95
CA GLU A 424 4.48 20.45 15.29
C GLU A 424 3.86 19.87 14.02
N MET A 425 3.47 20.72 13.08
CA MET A 425 2.92 20.28 11.79
C MET A 425 3.95 19.50 10.95
N ILE A 426 5.20 19.95 10.95
CA ILE A 426 6.31 19.19 10.35
C ILE A 426 6.43 17.80 10.99
N THR A 427 6.35 17.73 12.32
CA THR A 427 6.41 16.47 13.06
C THR A 427 5.26 15.53 12.68
N VAL A 428 4.02 16.05 12.59
CA VAL A 428 2.84 15.25 12.17
C VAL A 428 3.01 14.70 10.75
N ARG A 429 3.47 15.54 9.81
CA ARG A 429 3.79 15.13 8.44
C ARG A 429 4.83 14.01 8.41
N ASP A 430 5.91 14.15 9.18
CA ASP A 430 7.00 13.17 9.17
C ASP A 430 6.59 11.85 9.82
N ASN A 431 5.76 11.88 10.86
CA ASN A 431 5.13 10.68 11.43
C ASN A 431 4.24 9.97 10.40
N ALA A 432 3.41 10.71 9.65
CA ALA A 432 2.56 10.15 8.59
C ALA A 432 3.38 9.41 7.53
N LYS A 433 4.52 9.99 7.15
CA LYS A 433 5.45 9.41 6.18
C LYS A 433 6.10 8.14 6.73
N ALA A 434 6.56 8.15 7.98
CA ALA A 434 7.11 6.97 8.64
C ALA A 434 6.07 5.83 8.71
N PHE A 435 4.80 6.16 9.01
CA PHE A 435 3.71 5.21 8.98
C PHE A 435 3.53 4.58 7.59
N VAL A 436 3.56 5.40 6.53
CA VAL A 436 3.45 4.93 5.13
C VAL A 436 4.59 3.97 4.79
N ASP A 437 5.83 4.33 5.13
CA ASP A 437 7.01 3.50 4.86
C ASP A 437 6.92 2.13 5.54
N GLN A 438 6.31 2.08 6.72
CA GLN A 438 6.15 0.85 7.50
C GLN A 438 4.96 0.01 7.06
N HIS A 439 3.82 0.64 6.72
CA HIS A 439 2.54 -0.07 6.64
C HIS A 439 1.89 -0.08 5.25
N LEU A 440 2.29 0.78 4.32
CA LEU A 440 1.55 1.01 3.07
C LEU A 440 2.37 0.82 1.78
N LEU A 441 3.63 0.44 1.89
CA LEU A 441 4.45 0.12 0.71
C LEU A 441 4.08 -1.26 0.13
N PRO A 442 4.48 -1.56 -1.14
CA PRO A 442 4.04 -2.78 -1.83
C PRO A 442 4.24 -4.08 -1.05
N ARG A 443 5.35 -4.22 -0.32
CA ARG A 443 5.59 -5.38 0.56
C ARG A 443 4.51 -5.50 1.64
N SER A 444 4.14 -4.41 2.29
CA SER A 444 3.15 -4.39 3.36
C SER A 444 1.74 -4.75 2.84
N ILE A 445 1.40 -4.34 1.62
CA ILE A 445 0.13 -4.71 0.97
C ILE A 445 0.07 -6.22 0.67
N LEU A 446 1.17 -6.80 0.17
CA LEU A 446 1.27 -8.25 -0.03
C LEU A 446 1.22 -9.01 1.30
N CYS A 447 1.95 -8.54 2.33
CA CYS A 447 1.95 -9.14 3.65
C CYS A 447 0.57 -9.14 4.30
N TYR A 448 -0.16 -8.02 4.25
CA TYR A 448 -1.53 -7.95 4.78
C TYR A 448 -2.46 -8.92 4.06
N SER A 449 -2.40 -8.95 2.72
CA SER A 449 -3.22 -9.85 1.91
C SER A 449 -2.93 -11.32 2.20
N GLY A 450 -1.64 -11.69 2.27
CA GLY A 450 -1.21 -13.04 2.61
C GLY A 450 -1.64 -13.44 4.03
N LEU A 451 -1.42 -12.58 5.02
CA LEU A 451 -1.84 -12.84 6.40
C LEU A 451 -3.36 -13.03 6.51
N LEU A 452 -4.13 -12.19 5.82
CA LEU A 452 -5.58 -12.28 5.82
C LEU A 452 -6.05 -13.62 5.24
N PHE A 453 -5.50 -14.06 4.10
CA PHE A 453 -5.85 -15.34 3.48
C PHE A 453 -5.42 -16.54 4.33
N LYS A 454 -4.23 -16.47 4.93
CA LYS A 454 -3.73 -17.48 5.87
C LYS A 454 -4.68 -17.64 7.05
N GLU A 455 -4.98 -16.57 7.78
CA GLU A 455 -5.83 -16.65 8.99
C GLU A 455 -7.29 -16.97 8.64
N TYR A 456 -7.80 -16.47 7.51
CA TYR A 456 -9.14 -16.76 7.07
C TYR A 456 -9.33 -18.24 6.67
N SER A 457 -8.40 -18.82 5.92
CA SER A 457 -8.50 -20.21 5.46
C SER A 457 -8.58 -21.22 6.61
N ARG A 458 -7.88 -20.96 7.72
CA ARG A 458 -7.93 -21.76 8.96
C ARG A 458 -9.32 -21.83 9.59
N ASN A 459 -10.18 -20.84 9.32
CA ASN A 459 -11.54 -20.81 9.84
C ASN A 459 -12.55 -21.57 8.95
N ILE A 460 -12.16 -22.04 7.75
CA ILE A 460 -13.06 -22.77 6.86
C ILE A 460 -13.13 -24.23 7.29
N VAL A 461 -14.32 -24.71 7.64
CA VAL A 461 -14.54 -26.08 8.14
C VAL A 461 -15.23 -26.99 7.12
N SER A 462 -15.76 -26.43 6.03
CA SER A 462 -16.31 -27.20 4.92
C SER A 462 -15.22 -27.53 3.89
N PRO A 463 -15.33 -28.65 3.15
CA PRO A 463 -14.42 -28.94 2.05
C PRO A 463 -14.41 -27.82 1.00
N VAL A 464 -13.20 -27.38 0.61
CA VAL A 464 -13.01 -26.43 -0.49
C VAL A 464 -13.02 -27.20 -1.80
N GLN A 465 -13.94 -26.85 -2.69
CA GLN A 465 -14.15 -27.53 -3.96
C GLN A 465 -14.46 -26.53 -5.07
N ILE A 466 -13.96 -26.81 -6.28
CA ILE A 466 -14.31 -26.06 -7.49
C ILE A 466 -15.77 -26.39 -7.83
N LEU A 467 -16.63 -25.37 -7.90
CA LEU A 467 -18.05 -25.56 -8.17
C LEU A 467 -18.32 -25.61 -9.68
N PRO A 468 -19.36 -26.33 -10.13
CA PRO A 468 -19.75 -26.35 -11.53
C PRO A 468 -19.99 -24.95 -12.09
N GLY A 469 -19.38 -24.65 -13.24
CA GLY A 469 -19.55 -23.37 -13.94
C GLY A 469 -18.65 -22.23 -13.46
N MET A 470 -17.74 -22.46 -12.51
CA MET A 470 -16.75 -21.45 -12.15
C MET A 470 -15.77 -21.16 -13.30
N GLU A 471 -15.51 -19.88 -13.53
CA GLU A 471 -14.50 -19.38 -14.46
C GLU A 471 -13.12 -19.43 -13.80
N GLN A 472 -12.12 -20.01 -14.48
CA GLN A 472 -10.73 -19.97 -14.02
C GLN A 472 -10.11 -18.59 -14.31
N ALA A 473 -9.47 -17.99 -13.31
CA ALA A 473 -8.64 -16.81 -13.51
C ALA A 473 -7.30 -17.22 -14.14
N SER A 474 -6.98 -16.68 -15.31
CA SER A 474 -5.73 -17.01 -15.99
C SER A 474 -4.58 -16.11 -15.53
N GLN A 475 -3.40 -16.70 -15.36
CA GLN A 475 -2.15 -15.95 -15.20
C GLN A 475 -1.84 -15.13 -16.46
N PRO A 476 -1.09 -14.02 -16.35
CA PRO A 476 -0.60 -13.29 -17.52
C PRO A 476 0.16 -14.20 -18.48
N GLY A 477 0.00 -14.02 -19.79
CA GLY A 477 0.68 -14.86 -20.79
C GLY A 477 2.21 -14.83 -20.70
N THR A 478 2.79 -13.79 -20.09
CA THR A 478 4.24 -13.68 -19.85
C THR A 478 4.74 -14.58 -18.72
N SER A 479 3.85 -15.15 -17.92
CA SER A 479 4.20 -15.99 -16.76
C SER A 479 4.83 -17.33 -17.14
N SER A 480 4.57 -17.85 -18.34
CA SER A 480 5.10 -19.15 -18.81
C SER A 480 6.55 -19.10 -19.29
N TYR A 481 7.15 -17.91 -19.39
CA TYR A 481 8.52 -17.76 -19.89
C TYR A 481 9.59 -17.86 -18.80
N CYS A 482 9.22 -18.23 -17.58
CA CYS A 482 10.12 -18.25 -16.44
C CYS A 482 10.69 -19.64 -16.18
N GLU A 483 12.00 -19.69 -15.96
CA GLU A 483 12.72 -20.90 -15.56
C GLU A 483 12.75 -20.95 -14.04
N CYS A 484 11.74 -21.56 -13.42
CA CYS A 484 11.67 -21.66 -11.97
C CYS A 484 12.67 -22.69 -11.44
N ASP A 485 13.28 -22.38 -10.30
CA ASP A 485 14.03 -23.37 -9.53
C ASP A 485 13.04 -24.42 -9.03
N SER A 486 13.40 -25.70 -9.17
CA SER A 486 12.58 -26.79 -8.66
C SER A 486 12.47 -26.65 -7.14
N VAL A 487 11.25 -26.66 -6.60
CA VAL A 487 11.04 -26.89 -5.17
C VAL A 487 11.67 -28.25 -4.88
N GLU A 488 12.74 -28.30 -4.09
CA GLU A 488 13.26 -29.56 -3.57
C GLU A 488 12.18 -30.18 -2.71
N GLY A 489 11.31 -30.98 -3.34
CA GLY A 489 10.38 -31.84 -2.64
C GLY A 489 11.20 -32.88 -1.90
N ASN A 490 11.08 -32.92 -0.58
CA ASN A 490 11.27 -34.15 0.17
C ASN A 490 10.27 -35.17 -0.42
N ASN A 491 10.73 -35.94 -1.41
CA ASN A 491 10.12 -37.21 -1.76
C ASN A 491 10.28 -38.12 -0.53
N HIS A 492 9.34 -38.04 0.40
CA HIS A 492 8.98 -39.23 1.15
C HIS A 492 8.27 -40.14 0.16
N ASP A 493 9.05 -40.98 -0.50
CA ASP A 493 8.57 -42.16 -1.20
C ASP A 493 7.78 -43.00 -0.18
N GLU A 494 6.46 -42.96 -0.23
CA GLU A 494 5.62 -44.01 0.34
C GLU A 494 5.67 -45.22 -0.60
N LEU A 495 6.48 -46.20 -0.20
CA LEU A 495 6.40 -47.60 -0.65
C LEU A 495 5.40 -48.38 0.22
#